data_AF-A0A1I0S9E6-F1
#
_entry.id   AF-A0A1I0S9E6-F1
#
_cell.length_a   1.000
_cell.length_b   1.000
_cell.length_c   1.000
_cell.angle_alpha   90.00
_cell.angle_beta   90.00
_cell.angle_gamma   90.00
#
_symmetry.space_group_name_H-M   'P 1'
#
loop_
_entity.id
_entity.type
_entity.pdbx_description
1 polymer ?
#
loop_
_entity_poly.entity_id
_entity_poly.type
_entity_poly.pdbx_seq_one_letter_code
_entity_poly.pdbx_strand_id
1 'polypeptide(L)'
;MTIINIPKTTKSTPPYLAGLLCLIPLIGGMAGFVLLILAIVKYRDKWLAIIGAAGILFTVGIYGFMFYYMKNGDLSKRGFAEISQMQLNNLVKNIEFYKLQHGEYPDNLQELLEDDKFAPIHDAIQSAQFRGAVFYNYERIGSRYTLFSSGQDGKPHTKDDLFPKVAVSDSSKIGLIKTQ
;
A
#
# COMPACT_ATOMS: atom_id res chain seq x y z
N MET A 1 0.88 -57.79 53.24
CA MET A 1 1.60 -57.58 51.96
C MET A 1 0.92 -56.39 51.27
N THR A 2 1.45 -55.18 51.48
CA THR A 2 0.81 -53.94 51.01
C THR A 2 1.46 -53.55 49.69
N ILE A 3 0.70 -53.59 48.60
CA ILE A 3 1.16 -53.19 47.27
C ILE A 3 1.05 -51.67 47.18
N ILE A 4 2.20 -51.00 47.14
CA ILE A 4 2.30 -49.55 46.97
C ILE A 4 2.11 -49.26 45.47
N ASN A 5 1.00 -48.65 45.09
CA ASN A 5 0.74 -48.27 43.70
C ASN A 5 1.46 -46.94 43.41
N ILE A 6 2.58 -47.00 42.71
CA ILE A 6 3.35 -45.80 42.31
C ILE A 6 2.63 -45.16 41.11
N PRO A 7 2.23 -43.87 41.17
CA PRO A 7 1.58 -43.22 40.05
C PRO A 7 2.52 -43.13 38.84
N LYS A 8 2.09 -43.65 37.68
CA LYS A 8 2.81 -43.50 36.41
C LYS A 8 2.88 -42.01 36.05
N THR A 9 4.08 -41.47 35.95
CA THR A 9 4.32 -40.12 35.41
C THR A 9 3.86 -40.09 33.94
N THR A 10 2.74 -39.43 33.65
CA THR A 10 2.25 -39.27 32.29
C THR A 10 3.20 -38.36 31.52
N LYS A 11 3.96 -38.92 30.58
CA LYS A 11 4.85 -38.16 29.69
C LYS A 11 3.98 -37.21 28.85
N SER A 12 4.07 -35.89 29.06
CA SER A 12 3.24 -34.95 28.30
C SER A 12 3.64 -34.98 26.83
N THR A 13 2.69 -35.29 25.95
CA THR A 13 2.93 -35.41 24.51
C THR A 13 3.11 -34.03 23.86
N PRO A 14 4.11 -33.84 22.98
CA PRO A 14 4.29 -32.58 22.27
C PRO A 14 3.07 -32.28 21.37
N PRO A 15 2.57 -31.03 21.32
CA PRO A 15 1.37 -30.66 20.59
C PRO A 15 1.65 -30.42 19.09
N TYR A 16 2.05 -31.45 18.35
CA TYR A 16 2.41 -31.32 16.93
C TYR A 16 1.29 -30.72 16.06
N LEU A 17 0.03 -31.03 16.38
CA LEU A 17 -1.13 -30.55 15.61
C LEU A 17 -1.30 -29.03 15.67
N ALA A 18 -0.82 -28.38 16.73
CA ALA A 18 -0.81 -26.92 16.82
C ALA A 18 0.08 -26.28 15.75
N GLY A 19 0.99 -27.04 15.14
CA GLY A 19 1.78 -26.61 13.99
C GLY A 19 0.96 -26.26 12.75
N LEU A 20 -0.29 -26.71 12.63
CA LEU A 20 -1.18 -26.30 11.52
C LEU A 20 -1.46 -24.79 11.54
N LEU A 21 -1.43 -24.17 12.72
CA LEU A 21 -1.57 -22.71 12.86
C LEU A 21 -0.41 -21.97 12.19
N CYS A 22 0.75 -22.61 12.00
CA CYS A 22 1.90 -22.06 11.29
C CYS A 22 1.61 -21.72 9.82
N LEU A 23 0.55 -22.28 9.23
CA LEU A 23 0.19 -22.07 7.83
C LEU A 23 -0.56 -20.76 7.57
N ILE A 24 -1.11 -20.11 8.61
CA ILE A 24 -1.75 -18.81 8.48
C ILE A 24 -0.67 -17.75 8.72
N PRO A 25 -0.29 -16.91 7.75
CA PRO A 25 0.74 -15.88 7.97
C PRO A 25 0.40 -14.98 9.17
N LEU A 26 1.42 -14.45 9.84
CA LEU A 26 1.36 -13.68 11.10
C LEU A 26 0.96 -14.53 12.32
N ILE A 27 -0.23 -15.13 12.31
CA ILE A 27 -0.69 -16.05 13.39
C ILE A 27 0.30 -17.21 13.52
N GLY A 28 0.74 -17.73 12.38
CA GLY A 28 1.67 -18.82 12.28
C GLY A 28 3.08 -18.48 12.73
N GLY A 29 3.51 -17.23 12.57
CA GLY A 29 4.76 -16.74 13.14
C GLY A 29 4.72 -16.74 14.67
N MET A 30 3.61 -16.25 15.25
CA MET A 30 3.40 -16.27 16.71
C MET A 30 3.28 -17.69 17.26
N ALA A 31 2.47 -18.53 16.62
CA ALA A 31 2.32 -19.94 17.00
C ALA A 31 3.65 -20.68 16.88
N GLY A 32 4.40 -20.47 15.80
CA GLY A 32 5.72 -21.04 15.59
C GLY A 32 6.72 -20.64 16.67
N PHE A 33 6.72 -19.37 17.09
CA PHE A 33 7.55 -18.88 18.20
C PHE A 33 7.21 -19.57 19.53
N VAL A 34 5.92 -19.70 19.87
CA VAL A 34 5.48 -20.41 21.07
C VAL A 34 5.88 -21.89 21.02
N LEU A 35 5.68 -22.56 19.89
CA LEU A 35 6.06 -23.96 19.71
C LEU A 35 7.56 -24.18 19.82
N LEU A 36 8.37 -23.25 19.32
CA LEU A 36 9.83 -23.30 19.43
C LEU A 36 10.28 -23.20 20.90
N ILE A 37 9.70 -22.29 21.68
CA ILE A 37 9.98 -22.17 23.12
C ILE A 37 9.57 -23.45 23.86
N LEU A 38 8.36 -23.96 23.59
CA LEU A 38 7.88 -25.20 24.20
C LEU A 38 8.77 -26.40 23.85
N ALA A 39 9.24 -26.46 22.61
CA ALA A 39 10.15 -27.49 22.14
C ALA A 39 11.48 -27.48 22.89
N ILE A 40 12.06 -26.30 23.14
CA ILE A 40 13.36 -26.17 23.83
C ILE A 40 13.21 -26.38 25.34
N VAL A 41 12.23 -25.72 25.97
CA VAL A 41 12.14 -25.63 27.44
C VAL A 41 11.41 -26.82 28.05
N LYS A 42 10.27 -27.23 27.46
CA LYS A 42 9.37 -28.22 28.08
C LYS A 42 9.56 -29.62 27.51
N TYR A 43 9.49 -29.76 26.19
CA TYR A 43 9.44 -31.07 25.55
C TYR A 43 10.82 -31.61 25.17
N ARG A 44 11.82 -30.72 25.00
CA ARG A 44 13.17 -31.03 24.48
C ARG A 44 13.11 -31.85 23.18
N ASP A 45 12.15 -31.53 22.32
CA ASP A 45 11.84 -32.27 21.10
C ASP A 45 12.28 -31.51 19.85
N LYS A 46 13.13 -32.15 19.05
CA LYS A 46 13.70 -31.54 17.83
C LYS A 46 12.68 -31.34 16.71
N TRP A 47 11.66 -32.20 16.60
CA TRP A 47 10.65 -32.09 15.55
C TRP A 47 9.69 -30.96 15.82
N LEU A 48 9.29 -30.77 17.08
CA LEU A 48 8.49 -29.61 17.49
C LEU A 48 9.26 -28.31 17.27
N ALA A 49 10.57 -28.30 17.53
CA ALA A 49 11.43 -27.15 17.25
C ALA A 49 11.50 -26.83 15.75
N ILE A 50 11.65 -27.86 14.89
CA ILE A 50 11.65 -27.70 13.44
C ILE A 50 10.32 -27.12 12.95
N ILE A 51 9.18 -27.62 13.45
CA ILE A 51 7.85 -27.09 13.08
C ILE A 51 7.71 -25.62 13.47
N GLY A 52 8.13 -25.26 14.69
CA GLY A 52 8.11 -23.88 15.15
C GLY A 52 8.97 -22.95 14.30
N ALA A 53 10.22 -23.36 14.03
CA ALA A 53 11.14 -22.61 13.18
C ALA A 53 10.64 -22.48 11.74
N ALA A 54 10.09 -23.55 11.16
CA ALA A 54 9.52 -23.55 9.82
C ALA A 54 8.33 -22.58 9.71
N GLY A 55 7.46 -22.50 10.72
CA GLY A 55 6.34 -21.55 10.74
C GLY A 55 6.77 -20.08 10.76
N ILE A 56 7.81 -19.77 11.54
CA ILE A 56 8.41 -18.43 11.56
C ILE A 56 9.01 -18.11 10.19
N LEU A 57 9.83 -19.02 9.64
CA LEU A 57 10.45 -18.85 8.32
C LEU A 57 9.42 -18.72 7.20
N PHE A 58 8.33 -19.47 7.26
CA PHE A 58 7.23 -19.37 6.30
C PHE A 58 6.61 -17.98 6.32
N THR A 59 6.32 -17.46 7.52
CA THR A 59 5.76 -16.10 7.68
C THR A 59 6.73 -15.04 7.14
N VAL A 60 8.01 -15.12 7.51
CA VAL A 60 9.06 -14.21 7.01
C VAL A 60 9.20 -14.31 5.49
N GLY A 61 9.15 -15.53 4.93
CA GLY A 61 9.23 -15.78 3.50
C GLY A 61 8.06 -15.17 2.72
N ILE A 62 6.83 -15.35 3.19
CA ILE A 62 5.63 -14.76 2.56
C ILE A 62 5.73 -13.23 2.56
N TYR A 63 6.02 -12.61 3.71
CA TYR A 63 6.11 -11.14 3.79
C TYR A 63 7.31 -10.59 3.04
N GLY A 64 8.45 -11.28 3.06
CA GLY A 64 9.64 -10.91 2.29
C GLY A 64 9.38 -10.97 0.78
N PHE A 65 8.71 -12.03 0.31
CA PHE A 65 8.29 -12.18 -1.06
C PHE A 65 7.30 -11.08 -1.47
N MET A 66 6.27 -10.84 -0.65
CA MET A 66 5.28 -9.79 -0.91
C MET A 66 5.93 -8.41 -0.98
N PHE A 67 6.81 -8.08 -0.04
CA PHE A 67 7.55 -6.82 -0.03
C PHE A 67 8.45 -6.67 -1.27
N TYR A 68 9.13 -7.74 -1.69
CA TYR A 68 9.95 -7.74 -2.89
C TYR A 68 9.12 -7.46 -4.15
N TYR A 69 7.95 -8.09 -4.30
CA TYR A 69 7.05 -7.87 -5.43
C TYR A 69 6.38 -6.50 -5.39
N MET A 70 6.01 -5.98 -4.23
CA MET A 70 5.49 -4.62 -4.11
C MET A 70 6.52 -3.58 -4.55
N LYS A 71 7.81 -3.78 -4.21
CA LYS A 71 8.87 -2.84 -4.56
C LYS A 71 9.30 -2.91 -6.03
N ASN A 72 9.34 -4.10 -6.61
CA ASN A 72 9.94 -4.32 -7.93
C ASN A 72 8.93 -4.69 -9.03
N GLY A 73 7.69 -5.01 -8.67
CA GLY A 73 6.69 -5.54 -9.59
C GLY A 73 6.05 -4.44 -10.44
N ASP A 74 6.01 -4.68 -11.76
CA ASP A 74 5.29 -3.82 -12.73
C ASP A 74 3.80 -3.71 -12.43
N LEU A 75 3.22 -4.72 -11.76
CA LEU A 75 1.82 -4.69 -11.34
C LEU A 75 1.53 -3.53 -10.36
N SER A 76 2.42 -3.29 -9.40
CA SER A 76 2.26 -2.19 -8.45
C SER A 76 2.35 -0.85 -9.17
N LYS A 77 3.32 -0.72 -10.09
CA LYS A 77 3.52 0.49 -10.90
C LYS A 77 2.29 0.82 -11.75
N ARG A 78 1.70 -0.18 -12.41
CA ARG A 78 0.44 -0.02 -13.17
C ARG A 78 -0.73 0.39 -12.27
N GLY A 79 -0.86 -0.24 -11.10
CA GLY A 79 -1.90 0.13 -10.13
C GLY A 79 -1.79 1.58 -9.68
N PHE A 80 -0.59 2.07 -9.38
CA PHE A 80 -0.38 3.48 -9.03
C PHE A 80 -0.63 4.44 -10.20
N ALA A 81 -0.31 4.05 -11.43
CA ALA A 81 -0.65 4.84 -12.62
C ALA A 81 -2.17 4.97 -12.81
N GLU A 82 -2.93 3.90 -12.60
CA GLU A 82 -4.40 3.91 -12.66
C GLU A 82 -5.01 4.78 -11.55
N ILE A 83 -4.51 4.66 -10.32
CA ILE A 83 -4.92 5.52 -9.20
C ILE A 83 -4.62 6.98 -9.51
N SER A 84 -3.42 7.28 -10.02
CA SER A 84 -3.02 8.64 -10.37
C SER A 84 -3.91 9.21 -11.46
N GLN A 85 -4.23 8.42 -12.48
CA GLN A 85 -5.16 8.83 -13.53
C GLN A 85 -6.56 9.15 -12.98
N MET A 86 -7.07 8.33 -12.05
CA MET A 86 -8.37 8.55 -11.42
C MET A 86 -8.38 9.82 -10.57
N GLN A 87 -7.35 10.02 -9.76
CA GLN A 87 -7.15 11.20 -8.92
C GLN A 87 -7.02 12.46 -9.78
N LEU A 88 -6.22 12.42 -10.83
CA LEU A 88 -6.05 13.52 -11.78
C LEU A 88 -7.37 13.94 -12.43
N ASN A 89 -8.21 12.97 -12.82
CA ASN A 89 -9.53 13.24 -13.38
C ASN A 89 -10.49 13.87 -12.36
N ASN A 90 -10.40 13.48 -11.09
CA ASN A 90 -11.19 14.08 -10.02
C ASN A 90 -10.67 15.47 -9.65
N LEU A 91 -9.36 15.67 -9.66
CA LEU A 91 -8.73 16.95 -9.34
C LEU A 91 -9.18 18.06 -10.30
N VAL A 92 -9.40 17.75 -11.58
CA VAL A 92 -10.05 18.69 -12.52
C VAL A 92 -11.39 19.18 -11.98
N LYS A 93 -12.24 18.29 -11.45
CA LYS A 93 -13.53 18.69 -10.89
C LYS A 93 -13.36 19.59 -9.67
N ASN A 94 -12.41 19.29 -8.80
CA ASN A 94 -12.10 20.09 -7.62
C ASN A 94 -11.64 21.50 -8.02
N ILE A 95 -10.74 21.63 -9.01
CA ILE A 95 -10.25 22.91 -9.52
C ILE A 95 -11.38 23.73 -10.15
N GLU A 96 -12.20 23.11 -11.00
CA GLU A 96 -13.35 23.81 -11.60
C GLU A 96 -14.38 24.24 -10.55
N PHE A 97 -14.61 23.40 -9.54
CA PHE A 97 -15.52 23.71 -8.43
C PHE A 97 -14.99 24.87 -7.57
N TYR A 98 -13.69 24.89 -7.27
CA TYR A 98 -13.05 26.00 -6.55
C TYR A 98 -13.29 27.33 -7.26
N LYS A 99 -13.12 27.37 -8.59
CA LYS A 99 -13.42 28.57 -9.38
C LYS A 99 -14.88 29.00 -9.29
N LEU A 100 -15.83 28.05 -9.27
CA LEU A 100 -17.24 28.39 -9.12
C LEU A 100 -17.54 29.06 -7.77
N GLN A 101 -16.77 28.72 -6.73
CA GLN A 101 -16.93 29.29 -5.39
C GLN A 101 -16.18 30.61 -5.21
N HIS A 102 -14.95 30.70 -5.72
CA HIS A 102 -14.04 31.83 -5.48
C HIS A 102 -14.01 32.85 -6.63
N GLY A 103 -14.56 32.50 -7.80
CA GLY A 103 -14.57 33.33 -9.00
C GLY A 103 -13.30 33.20 -9.85
N GLU A 104 -12.21 32.65 -9.31
CA GLU A 104 -10.94 32.42 -10.00
C GLU A 104 -10.36 31.03 -9.72
N TYR A 105 -9.45 30.58 -10.58
CA TYR A 105 -8.70 29.32 -10.34
C TYR A 105 -7.68 29.52 -9.22
N PRO A 106 -7.37 28.46 -8.44
CA PRO A 106 -6.41 28.58 -7.35
C PRO A 106 -5.01 28.90 -7.87
N ASP A 107 -4.19 29.60 -7.10
CA ASP A 107 -2.80 29.86 -7.53
C ASP A 107 -1.94 28.61 -7.42
N ASN A 108 -2.28 27.72 -6.50
CA ASN A 108 -1.62 26.44 -6.27
C ASN A 108 -2.63 25.39 -5.80
N LEU A 109 -2.28 24.10 -5.92
CA LEU A 109 -3.22 23.03 -5.56
C LEU A 109 -3.54 22.99 -4.06
N GLN A 110 -2.70 23.52 -3.20
CA GLN A 110 -2.88 23.46 -1.75
C GLN A 110 -4.05 24.31 -1.27
N GLU A 111 -4.43 25.37 -1.99
CA GLU A 111 -5.64 26.15 -1.72
C GLU A 111 -6.91 25.29 -1.77
N LEU A 112 -6.92 24.23 -2.59
CA LEU A 112 -8.06 23.30 -2.62
C LEU A 112 -8.29 22.60 -1.27
N LEU A 113 -7.26 22.52 -0.41
CA LEU A 113 -7.37 21.91 0.92
C LEU A 113 -8.10 22.78 1.93
N GLU A 114 -8.27 24.07 1.65
CA GLU A 114 -9.04 24.97 2.51
C GLU A 114 -10.53 24.59 2.48
N ASP A 115 -11.04 24.25 1.29
CA ASP A 115 -12.42 23.82 1.08
C ASP A 115 -12.60 22.29 1.22
N ASP A 116 -11.67 21.51 0.68
CA ASP A 116 -11.70 20.05 0.66
C ASP A 116 -10.37 19.47 1.13
N LYS A 117 -10.31 19.15 2.43
CA LYS A 117 -9.15 18.51 3.07
C LYS A 117 -8.76 17.16 2.46
N PHE A 118 -9.61 16.56 1.63
CA PHE A 118 -9.37 15.30 0.94
C PHE A 118 -9.09 15.47 -0.56
N ALA A 119 -8.94 16.72 -1.04
CA ALA A 119 -8.60 16.97 -2.43
C ALA A 119 -7.33 16.18 -2.82
N PRO A 120 -7.37 15.39 -3.91
CA PRO A 120 -6.27 14.51 -4.27
C PRO A 120 -5.17 15.29 -5.00
N ILE A 121 -4.45 16.15 -4.28
CA ILE A 121 -3.43 17.05 -4.84
C ILE A 121 -2.07 16.38 -5.01
N HIS A 122 -1.89 15.23 -4.36
CA HIS A 122 -0.65 14.46 -4.40
C HIS A 122 -0.70 13.39 -5.48
N ASP A 123 0.36 13.33 -6.27
CA ASP A 123 0.52 12.36 -7.33
C ASP A 123 0.88 10.99 -6.77
N ALA A 124 -0.04 10.03 -6.87
CA ALA A 124 0.13 8.70 -6.28
C ALA A 124 1.28 7.90 -6.88
N ILE A 125 1.57 8.04 -8.19
CA ILE A 125 2.66 7.31 -8.84
C ILE A 125 4.02 7.81 -8.38
N GLN A 126 4.14 9.14 -8.22
CA GLN A 126 5.34 9.79 -7.72
C GLN A 126 5.52 9.51 -6.23
N SER A 127 4.47 9.69 -5.43
CA SER A 127 4.51 9.52 -3.98
C SER A 127 4.83 8.07 -3.56
N ALA A 128 4.52 7.08 -4.40
CA ALA A 128 4.92 5.70 -4.18
C ALA A 128 6.44 5.47 -4.37
N GLN A 129 7.09 6.27 -5.23
CA GLN A 129 8.49 6.12 -5.60
C GLN A 129 9.42 7.04 -4.81
N PHE A 130 8.97 8.27 -4.53
CA PHE A 130 9.72 9.29 -3.81
C PHE A 130 9.35 9.27 -2.32
N ARG A 131 10.34 9.44 -1.44
CA ARG A 131 10.11 9.57 0.01
C ARG A 131 9.60 10.98 0.34
N GLY A 132 8.41 11.31 -0.17
CA GLY A 132 7.79 12.62 0.01
C GLY A 132 6.50 12.73 -0.80
N ALA A 133 5.60 13.61 -0.35
CA ALA A 133 4.37 13.89 -1.05
C ALA A 133 4.67 14.80 -2.24
N VAL A 134 4.61 14.27 -3.45
CA VAL A 134 4.84 15.02 -4.69
C VAL A 134 3.49 15.49 -5.20
N PHE A 135 3.35 16.77 -5.53
CA PHE A 135 2.11 17.31 -6.09
C PHE A 135 2.01 17.00 -7.59
N TYR A 136 0.78 16.99 -8.11
CA TYR A 136 0.59 17.09 -9.55
C TYR A 136 1.17 18.41 -10.09
N ASN A 137 1.65 18.39 -11.32
CA ASN A 137 2.09 19.61 -12.00
C ASN A 137 0.86 20.43 -12.35
N TYR A 138 0.76 21.62 -11.78
CA TYR A 138 -0.33 22.55 -11.98
C TYR A 138 0.24 23.94 -12.24
N GLU A 139 -0.31 24.61 -13.25
CA GLU A 139 0.03 26.00 -13.55
C GLU A 139 -1.23 26.76 -13.97
N ARG A 140 -1.55 27.83 -13.24
CA ARG A 140 -2.60 28.78 -13.60
C ARG A 140 -2.09 29.71 -14.71
N ILE A 141 -2.81 29.78 -15.82
CA ILE A 141 -2.51 30.64 -16.98
C ILE A 141 -3.73 31.54 -17.24
N GLY A 142 -3.78 32.67 -16.53
CA GLY A 142 -4.90 33.60 -16.60
C GLY A 142 -6.22 32.96 -16.16
N SER A 143 -7.16 32.81 -17.11
CA SER A 143 -8.47 32.17 -16.88
C SER A 143 -8.49 30.70 -17.31
N ARG A 144 -7.33 30.05 -17.39
CA ARG A 144 -7.13 28.64 -17.76
C ARG A 144 -6.02 28.04 -16.91
N TYR A 145 -5.78 26.74 -17.01
CA TYR A 145 -4.69 26.08 -16.31
C TYR A 145 -4.22 24.81 -17.05
N THR A 146 -2.99 24.37 -16.74
CA THR A 146 -2.46 23.06 -17.10
C THR A 146 -2.47 22.16 -15.87
N LEU A 147 -2.65 20.86 -16.09
CA LEU A 147 -2.63 19.86 -15.02
C LEU A 147 -2.13 18.52 -15.59
N PHE A 148 -1.09 17.93 -14.98
CA PHE A 148 -0.58 16.61 -15.37
C PHE A 148 0.29 15.96 -14.28
N SER A 149 0.48 14.65 -14.40
CA SER A 149 1.45 13.86 -13.62
C SER A 149 2.73 13.68 -14.42
N SER A 150 3.89 13.76 -13.77
CA SER A 150 5.21 13.48 -14.38
C SER A 150 5.48 11.99 -14.60
N GLY A 151 4.43 11.17 -14.69
CA GLY A 151 4.56 9.75 -14.97
C GLY A 151 5.35 8.98 -13.92
N GLN A 152 5.98 7.89 -14.34
CA GLN A 152 6.76 7.02 -13.49
C GLN A 152 8.22 7.51 -13.35
N ASP A 153 8.74 8.19 -14.36
CA ASP A 153 10.14 8.59 -14.41
C ASP A 153 10.46 9.84 -13.56
N GLY A 154 9.43 10.57 -13.09
CA GLY A 154 9.65 11.75 -12.24
C GLY A 154 9.93 13.02 -13.01
N LYS A 155 9.92 12.99 -14.34
CA LYS A 155 10.38 14.09 -15.17
C LYS A 155 9.19 14.64 -15.96
N PRO A 156 8.86 15.93 -15.80
CA PRO A 156 7.82 16.53 -16.61
C PRO A 156 8.23 16.59 -18.09
N HIS A 157 7.23 16.55 -18.95
CA HIS A 157 7.32 16.67 -20.41
C HIS A 157 7.99 15.47 -21.09
N THR A 158 7.71 14.27 -20.58
CA THR A 158 8.15 12.99 -21.13
C THR A 158 6.96 12.19 -21.68
N LYS A 159 7.22 11.01 -22.23
CA LYS A 159 6.18 10.17 -22.86
C LYS A 159 5.30 9.43 -21.85
N ASP A 160 5.72 9.34 -20.60
CA ASP A 160 4.99 8.67 -19.53
C ASP A 160 4.15 9.62 -18.69
N ASP A 161 4.18 10.93 -18.99
CA ASP A 161 3.28 11.92 -18.42
C ASP A 161 1.81 11.48 -18.57
N LEU A 162 1.05 11.64 -17.49
CA LEU A 162 -0.38 11.35 -17.49
C LEU A 162 -1.16 12.67 -17.51
N PHE A 163 -2.04 12.80 -18.49
CA PHE A 163 -2.95 13.93 -18.62
C PHE A 163 -4.39 13.54 -18.23
N PRO A 164 -5.22 14.51 -17.79
CA PRO A 164 -6.60 14.23 -17.43
C PRO A 164 -7.39 13.66 -18.60
N LYS A 165 -8.02 12.50 -18.40
CA LYS A 165 -8.90 11.82 -19.35
C LYS A 165 -10.35 12.15 -19.05
N VAL A 166 -10.69 13.43 -19.11
CA VAL A 166 -12.06 13.91 -18.89
C VAL A 166 -12.83 13.98 -20.22
N ALA A 167 -14.02 13.38 -20.24
CA ALA A 167 -14.97 13.49 -21.34
C ALA A 167 -15.63 14.86 -21.27
N VAL A 168 -15.00 15.85 -21.88
CA VAL A 168 -15.52 17.22 -21.92
C VAL A 168 -16.34 17.35 -23.20
N SER A 169 -17.66 17.40 -23.07
CA SER A 169 -18.57 17.61 -24.19
C SER A 169 -18.42 19.00 -24.81
N ASP A 170 -17.99 19.98 -24.00
CA ASP A 170 -17.70 21.35 -24.43
C ASP A 170 -16.49 21.92 -23.66
N SER A 171 -15.32 21.91 -24.30
CA SER A 171 -14.07 22.39 -23.69
C SER A 171 -14.03 23.90 -23.44
N SER A 172 -15.01 24.66 -23.91
CA SER A 172 -15.12 26.08 -23.60
C SER A 172 -15.62 26.36 -22.17
N LYS A 173 -16.25 25.36 -21.54
CA LYS A 173 -16.85 25.49 -20.20
C LYS A 173 -15.89 25.22 -19.05
N ILE A 174 -14.70 24.69 -19.33
CA ILE A 174 -13.68 24.40 -18.32
C ILE A 174 -12.36 25.09 -18.66
N GLY A 175 -11.53 25.31 -17.66
CA GLY A 175 -10.25 26.02 -17.79
C GLY A 175 -9.09 25.12 -18.20
N LEU A 176 -9.27 23.80 -18.15
CA LEU A 176 -8.22 22.83 -18.46
C LEU A 176 -7.73 22.97 -19.91
N ILE A 177 -6.44 23.22 -20.08
CA ILE A 177 -5.74 23.17 -21.35
C ILE A 177 -5.34 21.71 -21.62
N LYS A 178 -5.88 21.12 -22.70
CA LYS A 178 -5.45 19.79 -23.15
C LYS A 178 -4.09 19.89 -23.83
N THR A 179 -3.04 19.58 -23.10
CA THR A 179 -1.73 19.24 -23.66
C THR A 179 -1.73 17.76 -24.04
N GLN A 180 -1.37 17.45 -25.29
CA GLN A 180 -1.12 16.10 -25.80
C GLN A 180 0.36 15.92 -26.06
#